data_AF-A0A6N1XHT8-F1
#
_entry.id   AF-A0A6N1XHT8-F1
#
_cell.length_a   1.000
_cell.length_b   1.000
_cell.length_c   1.000
_cell.angle_alpha   90.00
_cell.angle_beta   90.00
_cell.angle_gamma   90.00
#
_symmetry.space_group_name_H-M   'P 1'
#
loop_
_entity.id
_entity.type
_entity.pdbx_description
1 polymer ?
#
loop_
_entity_poly.entity_id
_entity_poly.type
_entity_poly.pdbx_seq_one_letter_code
_entity_poly.pdbx_strand_id
1 'polypeptide(L)'
;MKQRFSVNTACMGQRMTVRQTAAECGVAVSTAFRWRHRFLRAIVAQQPTAVEGLLEADETYFLLSMKGQRGLPRPARSRGGKAKRGLRRSKFPCLSRLRGAKVIQRTE
;
A
#
# COMPACT_ATOMS: atom_id res chain seq x y z
N MET A 1 22.16 14.58 5.56
CA MET A 1 21.02 14.15 4.70
C MET A 1 20.75 12.65 4.78
N LYS A 2 21.76 11.78 4.60
CA LYS A 2 21.61 10.30 4.64
C LYS A 2 20.95 9.77 5.92
N GLN A 3 21.29 10.32 7.08
CA GLN A 3 20.73 9.92 8.38
C GLN A 3 19.22 10.16 8.52
N ARG A 4 18.67 11.24 7.94
CA ARG A 4 17.22 11.49 7.96
C ARG A 4 16.47 10.54 7.04
N PHE A 5 17.12 10.08 5.97
CA PHE A 5 16.54 9.12 5.04
C PHE A 5 16.44 7.73 5.68
N SER A 6 17.46 7.29 6.44
CA SER A 6 17.39 6.02 7.18
C SER A 6 16.34 6.03 8.30
N VAL A 7 16.16 7.15 8.99
CA VAL A 7 15.08 7.31 9.98
C VAL A 7 13.71 7.20 9.29
N ASN A 8 13.53 7.84 8.14
CA ASN A 8 12.29 7.75 7.36
C ASN A 8 11.93 6.30 7.01
N THR A 9 12.91 5.51 6.55
CA THR A 9 12.70 4.09 6.22
C THR A 9 12.35 3.25 7.44
N ALA A 10 12.99 3.52 8.59
CA ALA A 10 12.66 2.84 9.85
C ALA A 10 11.22 3.14 10.30
N CYS A 11 10.80 4.41 10.26
CA CYS A 11 9.43 4.81 10.57
C CYS A 11 8.40 4.16 9.62
N MET A 12 8.75 3.99 8.34
CA MET A 12 7.90 3.29 7.38
C MET A 12 7.74 1.80 7.73
N GLY A 13 8.82 1.13 8.14
CA GLY A 13 8.77 -0.26 8.62
C GLY A 13 7.87 -0.42 9.85
N GLN A 14 7.86 0.58 10.73
CA GLN A 14 6.97 0.65 11.90
C GLN A 14 5.53 1.09 11.57
N ARG A 15 5.20 1.30 10.29
CA ARG A 15 3.87 1.71 9.81
C ARG A 15 3.40 3.07 10.35
N MET A 16 4.33 3.97 10.68
CA MET A 16 3.98 5.32 11.15
C MET A 16 3.29 6.16 10.06
N THR A 17 2.45 7.09 10.51
CA THR A 17 1.83 8.08 9.62
C THR A 17 2.87 9.07 9.10
N VAL A 18 2.62 9.68 7.93
CA VAL A 18 3.55 10.67 7.34
C VAL A 18 3.83 11.85 8.28
N ARG A 19 2.84 12.25 9.09
CA ARG A 19 3.01 13.35 10.06
C ARG A 19 3.93 12.95 11.20
N GLN A 20 3.74 11.75 11.76
CA GLN A 20 4.63 11.21 12.79
C GLN A 20 6.06 11.05 12.25
N THR A 21 6.21 10.46 11.05
CA THR A 21 7.53 10.34 10.41
C THR A 21 8.20 11.69 10.18
N ALA A 22 7.45 12.73 9.82
CA ALA A 22 7.97 14.08 9.62
C ALA A 22 8.49 14.69 10.93
N ALA A 23 7.75 14.49 12.03
CA ALA A 23 8.16 14.90 13.37
C ALA A 23 9.46 14.18 13.79
N GLU A 24 9.52 12.85 13.66
CA GLU A 24 10.70 12.05 13.98
C GLU A 24 11.94 12.42 13.13
N CYS A 25 11.73 12.70 11.85
CA CYS A 25 12.83 13.07 10.94
C CYS A 25 13.25 14.55 11.07
N GLY A 26 12.50 15.38 11.81
CA GLY A 26 12.71 16.83 11.88
C GLY A 26 12.59 17.54 10.53
N VAL A 27 11.60 17.16 9.71
CA VAL A 27 11.39 17.74 8.37
C VAL A 27 9.93 18.14 8.15
N ALA A 28 9.69 19.01 7.17
CA ALA A 28 8.32 19.31 6.74
C ALA A 28 7.58 18.05 6.26
N VAL A 29 6.27 17.99 6.52
CA VAL A 29 5.41 16.86 6.14
C VAL A 29 5.46 16.57 4.63
N SER A 30 5.54 17.62 3.80
CA SER A 30 5.68 17.52 2.35
C SER A 30 6.99 16.82 1.94
N THR A 31 8.08 17.06 2.65
CA THR A 31 9.38 16.42 2.42
C THR A 31 9.32 14.94 2.77
N ALA A 32 8.80 14.58 3.94
CA ALA A 32 8.61 13.19 4.35
C ALA A 32 7.70 12.43 3.36
N PHE A 33 6.64 13.08 2.87
CA PHE A 33 5.75 12.51 1.86
C PHE A 33 6.46 12.22 0.54
N ARG A 34 7.23 13.20 0.02
CA ARG A 34 8.00 13.03 -1.23
C ARG A 34 9.05 11.92 -1.12
N TRP A 35 9.73 11.81 0.02
CA TRP A 35 10.70 10.74 0.28
C TRP A 35 10.04 9.38 0.31
N ARG A 36 8.91 9.23 1.01
CA ARG A 36 8.12 7.99 1.03
C ARG A 36 7.72 7.56 -0.38
N HIS A 37 7.24 8.49 -1.21
CA HIS A 37 6.86 8.17 -2.58
C HIS A 37 8.06 7.75 -3.45
N ARG A 38 9.22 8.38 -3.27
CA ARG A 38 10.46 7.99 -3.97
C ARG A 38 10.92 6.60 -3.54
N PHE A 39 10.89 6.31 -2.24
CA PHE A 39 11.28 5.01 -1.69
C PHE A 39 10.35 3.89 -2.16
N LEU A 40 9.03 4.10 -2.09
CA LEU A 40 8.06 3.10 -2.56
C LEU A 40 8.22 2.81 -4.05
N ARG A 41 8.51 3.81 -4.90
CA ARG A 41 8.79 3.59 -6.32
C ARG A 41 10.01 2.69 -6.54
N ALA A 42 11.05 2.82 -5.72
CA ALA A 42 12.24 1.98 -5.82
C ALA A 42 11.95 0.53 -5.39
N ILE A 43 11.14 0.32 -4.35
CA ILE A 43 10.78 -1.02 -3.85
C ILE A 43 9.95 -1.81 -4.86
N VAL A 44 9.14 -1.16 -5.70
CA VAL A 44 8.30 -1.86 -6.69
C VAL A 44 9.14 -2.78 -7.59
N ALA A 45 10.35 -2.35 -7.97
CA ALA A 45 11.25 -3.16 -8.79
C ALA A 45 11.83 -4.38 -8.03
N GLN A 46 11.87 -4.35 -6.70
CA GLN A 46 12.35 -5.44 -5.85
C GLN A 46 11.24 -6.36 -5.35
N GLN A 47 10.01 -6.20 -5.84
CA GLN A 47 8.94 -7.12 -5.47
C GLN A 47 9.23 -8.51 -6.03
N PRO A 48 9.04 -9.57 -5.23
CA PRO A 48 9.24 -10.94 -5.67
C PRO A 48 8.28 -11.26 -6.83
N THR A 49 8.80 -11.90 -7.87
CA THR A 49 8.02 -12.25 -9.07
C THR A 49 7.21 -13.53 -8.89
N ALA A 50 7.60 -14.38 -7.93
CA ALA A 50 6.96 -15.66 -7.69
C ALA A 50 6.96 -16.00 -6.19
N VAL A 51 5.99 -16.81 -5.82
CA VAL A 51 5.78 -17.34 -4.47
C VAL A 51 5.60 -18.84 -4.63
N GLU A 52 6.34 -19.65 -3.87
CA GLU A 52 6.30 -21.10 -3.94
C GLU A 52 5.80 -21.72 -2.64
N GLY A 53 5.02 -22.80 -2.77
CA GLY A 53 4.43 -23.55 -1.65
C GLY A 53 2.94 -23.29 -1.44
N LEU A 54 2.42 -23.74 -0.30
CA LEU A 54 1.02 -23.54 0.07
C LEU A 54 0.84 -22.14 0.67
N LEU A 55 0.06 -21.31 -0.02
CA LEU A 55 -0.19 -19.94 0.37
C LEU A 55 -1.62 -19.76 0.86
N GLU A 56 -1.77 -19.39 2.14
CA GLU A 56 -3.05 -18.87 2.64
C GLU A 56 -3.09 -17.36 2.40
N ALA A 57 -4.07 -16.93 1.60
CA ALA A 57 -4.27 -15.55 1.19
C ALA A 57 -5.58 -14.98 1.73
N ASP A 58 -5.51 -13.96 2.58
CA ASP A 58 -6.71 -13.22 3.00
C ASP A 58 -7.04 -12.13 1.97
N GLU A 59 -8.17 -12.30 1.30
CA GLU A 59 -8.74 -11.28 0.42
C GLU A 59 -9.51 -10.23 1.22
N THR A 60 -9.11 -8.97 1.08
CA THR A 60 -9.91 -7.82 1.50
C THR A 60 -10.46 -7.10 0.28
N TYR A 61 -11.65 -6.53 0.42
CA TYR A 61 -12.33 -5.85 -0.68
C TYR A 61 -12.40 -4.36 -0.39
N PHE A 62 -11.92 -3.54 -1.33
CA PHE A 62 -12.13 -2.10 -1.30
C PHE A 62 -13.19 -1.70 -2.31
N LEU A 63 -13.97 -0.69 -1.96
CA LEU A 63 -14.89 -0.07 -2.90
C LEU A 63 -14.10 0.82 -3.85
N LEU A 64 -14.23 0.58 -5.17
CA LEU A 64 -13.62 1.45 -6.17
C LEU A 64 -14.13 2.88 -5.97
N SER A 65 -13.22 3.79 -5.64
CA SER A 65 -13.57 5.17 -5.30
C SER A 65 -14.26 5.86 -6.49
N MET A 66 -13.75 5.63 -7.71
CA MET A 66 -14.22 6.25 -8.96
C MET A 66 -14.35 7.79 -8.84
N LYS A 67 -13.52 8.39 -8.00
CA LYS A 67 -13.56 9.82 -7.71
C LYS A 67 -13.14 10.59 -8.96
N GLY A 68 -13.97 11.55 -9.37
CA GLY A 68 -13.73 12.37 -10.57
C GLY A 68 -14.21 11.75 -11.89
N GLN A 69 -14.76 10.53 -11.88
CA GLN A 69 -15.35 9.92 -13.07
C GLN A 69 -16.73 10.54 -13.37
N ARG A 70 -16.92 11.01 -14.60
CA ARG A 70 -18.22 11.43 -15.13
C ARG A 70 -18.97 10.19 -15.66
N GLY A 71 -20.29 10.11 -15.46
CA GLY A 71 -21.08 8.94 -15.88
C GLY A 71 -20.77 7.68 -15.06
N LEU A 72 -21.11 7.69 -13.77
CA LEU A 72 -20.88 6.53 -12.91
C LEU A 72 -21.79 5.36 -13.33
N PRO A 73 -21.25 4.14 -13.53
CA PRO A 73 -22.06 2.94 -13.85
C PRO A 73 -22.83 2.40 -12.64
N ARG A 74 -22.90 3.17 -11.56
CA ARG A 74 -23.51 2.82 -10.27
C ARG A 74 -23.96 4.10 -9.55
N PRO A 75 -24.84 4.00 -8.54
CA PRO A 75 -25.18 5.14 -7.70
C PRO A 75 -23.98 5.76 -6.98
N ALA A 76 -24.10 7.06 -6.67
CA ALA A 76 -23.15 7.80 -5.85
C ALA A 76 -23.07 7.19 -4.44
N ARG A 77 -21.88 7.22 -3.83
CA ARG A 77 -21.63 6.69 -2.47
C ARG A 77 -21.15 7.80 -1.56
N SER A 78 -21.58 7.77 -0.30
CA SER A 78 -20.99 8.58 0.77
C SER A 78 -19.65 8.01 1.24
N ARG A 79 -18.85 8.83 1.93
CA ARG A 79 -17.60 8.38 2.55
C ARG A 79 -17.89 7.31 3.62
N GLY A 80 -16.96 6.36 3.80
CA GLY A 80 -17.03 5.35 4.86
C GLY A 80 -17.83 4.09 4.52
N GLY A 81 -18.27 3.91 3.28
CA GLY A 81 -18.97 2.69 2.86
C GLY A 81 -18.13 1.42 3.04
N LYS A 82 -18.73 0.38 3.63
CA LYS A 82 -18.11 -0.94 3.80
C LYS A 82 -18.28 -1.79 2.54
N ALA A 83 -17.23 -2.47 2.11
CA ALA A 83 -17.33 -3.47 1.06
C ALA A 83 -17.91 -4.76 1.65
N LYS A 84 -18.94 -5.32 1.00
CA LYS A 84 -19.40 -6.70 1.28
C LYS A 84 -18.44 -7.69 0.63
N ARG A 85 -18.34 -8.91 1.14
CA ARG A 85 -17.54 -10.01 0.53
C ARG A 85 -18.04 -10.36 -0.89
N GLY A 86 -17.16 -10.91 -1.73
CA GLY A 86 -17.47 -11.41 -3.08
C GLY A 86 -17.25 -10.40 -4.22
N LEU A 87 -16.81 -10.90 -5.38
CA LEU A 87 -16.49 -10.11 -6.56
C LEU A 87 -17.74 -9.39 -7.11
N ARG A 88 -17.63 -8.07 -7.29
CA ARG A 88 -18.59 -7.25 -8.03
C ARG A 88 -17.80 -6.21 -8.83
N ARG A 89 -18.33 -5.78 -9.98
CA ARG A 89 -17.71 -4.76 -10.87
C ARG A 89 -17.25 -3.47 -10.17
N SER A 90 -17.80 -3.12 -9.02
CA SER A 90 -17.48 -1.89 -8.28
C SER A 90 -16.54 -2.08 -7.08
N LYS A 91 -15.85 -3.22 -7.00
CA LYS A 91 -14.91 -3.58 -5.94
C LYS A 91 -13.54 -3.94 -6.52
N PHE A 92 -12.50 -3.65 -5.75
CA PHE A 92 -11.15 -4.08 -6.04
C PHE A 92 -10.73 -5.08 -4.95
N PRO A 93 -10.49 -6.36 -5.27
CA PRO A 93 -9.91 -7.29 -4.33
C PRO A 93 -8.43 -6.95 -4.14
N CYS A 94 -7.96 -6.98 -2.90
CA CYS A 94 -6.55 -6.89 -2.57
C CYS A 94 -6.19 -8.04 -1.65
N LEU A 95 -5.08 -8.71 -1.94
CA LEU A 95 -4.48 -9.63 -0.99
C LEU A 95 -3.87 -8.82 0.15
N SER A 96 -4.29 -9.13 1.37
CA SER A 96 -3.88 -8.38 2.57
C SER A 96 -2.96 -9.17 3.49
N ARG A 97 -3.02 -10.49 3.43
CA ARG A 97 -2.17 -11.38 4.22
C ARG A 97 -1.78 -12.57 3.37
N LEU A 98 -0.50 -12.92 3.45
CA LEU A 98 0.10 -14.11 2.86
C LEU A 98 0.72 -14.91 4.02
N ARG A 99 0.32 -16.16 4.23
CA ARG A 99 1.00 -17.09 5.15
C ARG A 99 1.44 -18.36 4.42
N GLY A 100 2.54 -18.94 4.88
CA GLY A 100 2.93 -20.31 4.54
C GLY A 100 3.79 -20.48 3.29
N ALA A 101 4.00 -19.43 2.50
CA ALA A 101 4.75 -19.55 1.25
C ALA A 101 6.16 -18.96 1.33
N LYS A 102 7.10 -19.62 0.64
CA LYS A 102 8.47 -19.16 0.48
C LYS A 102 8.49 -18.14 -0.65
N VAL A 103 8.91 -16.92 -0.33
CA VAL A 103 9.05 -15.85 -1.31
C VAL A 103 10.33 -16.09 -2.10
N ILE A 104 10.22 -16.26 -3.42
CA ILE A 104 11.39 -16.38 -4.30
C ILE A 104 11.76 -14.99 -4.78
N GLN A 105 12.97 -14.55 -4.45
CA GLN A 105 13.57 -13.39 -5.11
C GLN A 105 14.38 -13.87 -6.31
N ARG A 106 14.32 -13.15 -7.44
CA ARG A 106 15.28 -13.36 -8.52
C ARG A 106 16.66 -13.00 -7.97
N THR A 107 17.49 -14.00 -7.74
CA THR A 107 18.96 -13.83 -7.76
C THR A 107 19.35 -13.57 -9.20
N GLU A 108 19.70 -12.32 -9.50
CA GLU A 108 20.72 -12.05 -10.51
C GLU A 108 22.10 -12.31 -9.89
#